data_AF-A0A960AW57-F1
#
_entry.id   AF-A0A960AW57-F1
#
_cell.length_a   1.000
_cell.length_b   1.000
_cell.length_c   1.000
_cell.angle_alpha   90.00
_cell.angle_beta   90.00
_cell.angle_gamma   90.00
#
_symmetry.space_group_name_H-M   'P 1'
#
loop_
_entity.id
_entity.type
_entity.pdbx_description
1 polymer ?
#
loop_
_entity_poly.entity_id
_entity_poly.type
_entity_poly.pdbx_seq_one_letter_code
_entity_poly.pdbx_strand_id
1 'polypeptide(L)'
;IDELQEVDGPTLSSLNTTIHRMGQGPEPSPFLFVGAGLPSLRRILSEATSYTERLFEYWQIGPLSDDAIRAALKGPTTAHGVRWDPEALDAGVEFCRGYPYFAQVLGQRAWDVAEGTPIARDAVAEAIRYAGRDIDAGLYAARWQRATRGEQRFMQAMADSGGGPVLMSELVTALGRDRPAQLSPTRNQLISKGLVYAPDRGEVDFTVPGMAEFVKRQEVL
;
A
#
# COMPACT_ATOMS: atom_id res chain seq x y z
N ILE A 1 2.53 17.25 -6.64
CA ILE A 1 3.81 16.53 -6.67
C ILE A 1 3.58 15.19 -6.01
N ASP A 2 3.90 14.11 -6.71
CA ASP A 2 3.74 12.76 -6.20
C ASP A 2 5.06 12.24 -5.62
N GLU A 3 4.97 11.20 -4.78
CA GLU A 3 6.11 10.52 -4.15
C GLU A 3 7.09 11.48 -3.43
N LEU A 4 6.55 12.48 -2.74
CA LEU A 4 7.36 13.52 -2.07
C LEU A 4 8.35 12.97 -1.04
N GLN A 5 8.14 11.77 -0.51
CA GLN A 5 9.09 11.13 0.40
C GLN A 5 10.43 10.75 -0.25
N GLU A 6 10.48 10.68 -1.58
CA GLU A 6 11.70 10.39 -2.34
C GLU A 6 12.56 11.64 -2.56
N VAL A 7 12.02 12.83 -2.28
CA VAL A 7 12.73 14.10 -2.44
C VAL A 7 13.70 14.30 -1.27
N ASP A 8 14.93 14.71 -1.58
CA ASP A 8 15.94 14.97 -0.54
C ASP A 8 15.56 16.15 0.39
N GLY A 9 16.13 16.13 1.59
CA GLY A 9 15.86 17.12 2.63
C GLY A 9 16.12 18.58 2.20
N PRO A 10 17.27 18.91 1.58
CA PRO A 10 17.52 20.26 1.06
C PRO A 10 16.45 20.74 0.09
N THR A 11 16.04 19.90 -0.86
CA THR A 11 15.02 20.24 -1.86
C THR A 11 13.66 20.41 -1.22
N LEU A 12 13.27 19.56 -0.25
CA LEU A 12 12.05 19.73 0.53
C LEU A 12 12.06 21.04 1.33
N SER A 13 13.19 21.40 1.93
CA SER A 13 13.34 22.67 2.66
C SER A 13 13.18 23.88 1.72
N SER A 14 13.75 23.81 0.52
CA SER A 14 13.57 24.85 -0.51
C SER A 14 12.12 24.94 -1.00
N LEU A 15 11.45 23.80 -1.16
CA LEU A 15 10.04 23.74 -1.53
C LEU A 15 9.16 24.39 -0.44
N ASN A 16 9.34 24.01 0.82
CA ASN A 16 8.62 24.58 1.96
C ASN A 16 8.81 26.09 2.06
N THR A 17 10.05 26.55 1.91
CA THR A 17 10.38 27.98 1.96
C THR A 17 9.70 28.75 0.82
N THR A 18 9.69 28.17 -0.38
CA THR A 18 9.04 28.79 -1.56
C THR A 18 7.52 28.90 -1.36
N ILE A 19 6.87 27.81 -0.94
CA ILE A 19 5.43 27.79 -0.68
C ILE A 19 5.07 28.81 0.41
N HIS A 20 5.85 28.86 1.49
CA HIS A 20 5.63 29.82 2.57
C HIS A 20 5.72 31.28 2.06
N ARG A 21 6.76 31.61 1.29
CA ARG A 21 6.94 32.96 0.72
C ARG A 21 5.84 33.34 -0.27
N MET A 22 5.40 32.40 -1.11
CA MET A 22 4.35 32.66 -2.09
C MET A 22 2.97 32.86 -1.43
N GLY A 23 2.71 32.21 -0.29
CA GLY A 23 1.43 32.30 0.41
C GLY A 23 1.36 33.41 1.48
N GLN A 24 2.50 33.77 2.09
CA GLN A 24 2.58 34.73 3.20
C GLN A 24 3.44 35.96 2.88
N GLY A 25 3.86 36.11 1.62
CA GLY A 25 4.62 37.26 1.15
C GLY A 25 3.77 38.55 1.07
N PRO A 26 4.41 39.71 0.79
CA PRO A 26 3.71 40.99 0.63
C PRO A 26 2.67 40.97 -0.50
N GLU A 27 2.96 40.20 -1.55
CA GLU A 27 2.08 39.95 -2.69
C GLU A 27 1.83 38.44 -2.81
N PRO A 28 0.85 37.89 -2.07
CA PRO A 28 0.57 36.46 -2.10
C PRO A 28 0.06 36.05 -3.49
N SER A 29 0.61 34.97 -4.02
CA SER A 29 0.22 34.42 -5.33
C SER A 29 -0.93 33.43 -5.18
N PRO A 30 -1.89 33.37 -6.13
CA PRO A 30 -2.95 32.36 -6.11
C PRO A 30 -2.40 31.03 -6.60
N PHE A 31 -2.03 30.13 -5.68
CA PHE A 31 -1.61 28.77 -6.02
C PHE A 31 -2.16 27.74 -5.03
N LEU A 32 -2.35 26.51 -5.50
CA LEU A 32 -2.65 25.34 -4.67
C LEU A 32 -1.52 24.34 -4.84
N PHE A 33 -0.92 23.94 -3.72
CA PHE A 33 0.05 22.84 -3.69
C PHE A 33 -0.64 21.57 -3.22
N VAL A 34 -0.57 20.51 -4.03
CA VAL A 34 -1.03 19.16 -3.66
C VAL A 34 0.16 18.22 -3.68
N GLY A 35 0.41 17.57 -2.54
CA GLY A 35 1.47 16.59 -2.34
C GLY A 35 0.91 15.22 -2.02
N ALA A 36 1.55 14.17 -2.52
CA ALA A 36 1.24 12.79 -2.16
C ALA A 36 2.53 12.04 -1.80
N GLY A 37 2.38 10.99 -0.99
CA GLY A 37 3.49 10.14 -0.58
C GLY A 37 3.11 9.17 0.54
N LEU A 38 4.10 8.38 0.97
CA LEU A 38 3.91 7.41 2.05
C LEU A 38 3.51 8.07 3.38
N PRO A 39 2.90 7.33 4.33
CA PRO A 39 2.50 7.89 5.64
C PRO A 39 3.64 8.60 6.41
N SER A 40 4.90 8.23 6.15
CA SER A 40 6.08 8.90 6.70
C SER A 40 6.29 10.33 6.22
N LEU A 41 5.61 10.76 5.14
CA LEU A 41 5.79 12.07 4.51
C LEU A 41 5.56 13.22 5.50
N ARG A 42 4.55 13.12 6.37
CA ARG A 42 4.30 14.14 7.41
C ARG A 42 5.53 14.37 8.29
N ARG A 43 6.18 13.29 8.72
CA ARG A 43 7.42 13.35 9.51
C ARG A 43 8.57 13.97 8.70
N ILE A 44 8.77 13.51 7.46
CA ILE A 44 9.84 13.98 6.58
C ILE A 44 9.71 15.50 6.31
N LEU A 45 8.49 15.98 6.04
CA LEU A 45 8.23 17.41 5.85
C LEU A 45 8.46 18.23 7.12
N SER A 46 8.12 17.68 8.30
CA SER A 46 8.38 18.34 9.60
C SER A 46 9.86 18.42 9.96
N GLU A 47 10.64 17.40 9.63
CA GLU A 47 12.09 17.37 9.85
C GLU A 47 12.83 18.32 8.92
N ALA A 48 12.34 18.49 7.68
CA ALA A 48 12.94 19.41 6.72
C ALA A 48 12.76 20.89 7.12
N THR A 49 11.65 21.26 7.77
CA THR A 49 11.42 22.65 8.22
C THR A 49 10.43 22.70 9.38
N SER A 50 10.80 23.36 10.48
CA SER A 50 10.09 23.31 11.78
C SER A 50 8.66 23.88 11.80
N TYR A 51 8.23 24.62 10.78
CA TYR A 51 6.90 25.25 10.71
C TYR A 51 5.95 24.61 9.69
N THR A 52 6.32 23.48 9.07
CA THR A 52 5.46 22.80 8.06
C THR A 52 4.14 22.30 8.60
N GLU A 53 4.01 22.11 9.92
CA GLU A 53 2.73 21.75 10.55
C GLU A 53 1.62 22.80 10.30
N ARG A 54 2.01 24.05 10.02
CA ARG A 54 1.07 25.14 9.68
C ARG A 54 0.98 25.43 8.19
N LEU A 55 1.81 24.76 7.37
CA LEU A 55 1.94 25.03 5.95
C LEU A 55 1.03 24.12 5.10
N PHE A 56 0.72 22.93 5.59
CA PHE A 56 -0.03 21.92 4.86
C PHE A 56 -1.19 21.36 5.69
N GLU A 57 -2.28 21.05 5.00
CA GLU A 57 -3.31 20.14 5.50
C GLU A 57 -2.94 18.70 5.12
N TYR A 58 -3.02 17.78 6.09
CA TYR A 58 -2.67 16.38 5.89
C TYR A 58 -3.92 15.53 5.83
N TRP A 59 -4.08 14.81 4.72
CA TRP A 59 -5.18 13.89 4.49
C TRP A 59 -4.63 12.48 4.37
N GLN A 60 -4.99 11.61 5.31
CA GLN A 60 -4.65 10.20 5.22
C GLN A 60 -5.69 9.48 4.36
N ILE A 61 -5.23 8.87 3.27
CA ILE A 61 -6.07 8.05 2.40
C ILE A 61 -5.88 6.59 2.81
N GLY A 62 -6.95 5.98 3.31
CA GLY A 62 -6.98 4.56 3.68
C GLY A 62 -7.38 3.64 2.52
N PRO A 63 -7.55 2.34 2.79
CA PRO A 63 -8.13 1.40 1.84
C PRO A 63 -9.51 1.87 1.36
N LEU A 64 -9.89 1.45 0.15
CA LEU A 64 -11.24 1.66 -0.36
C LEU A 64 -12.25 0.88 0.48
N SER A 65 -13.42 1.48 0.70
CA SER A 65 -14.56 0.75 1.24
C SER A 65 -15.06 -0.29 0.24
N ASP A 66 -15.78 -1.30 0.73
CA ASP A 66 -16.42 -2.31 -0.10
C ASP A 66 -17.31 -1.67 -1.18
N ASP A 67 -18.04 -0.61 -0.85
CA ASP A 67 -18.89 0.11 -1.81
C ASP A 67 -18.09 0.83 -2.89
N ALA A 68 -16.92 1.39 -2.54
CA ALA A 68 -16.03 1.98 -3.52
C ALA A 68 -15.41 0.93 -4.43
N ILE A 69 -15.07 -0.27 -3.91
CA ILE A 69 -14.63 -1.40 -4.73
C ILE A 69 -15.76 -1.87 -5.65
N ARG A 70 -16.98 -2.04 -5.13
CA ARG A 70 -18.16 -2.38 -5.95
C ARG A 70 -18.35 -1.38 -7.09
N ALA A 71 -18.23 -0.08 -6.80
CA ALA A 71 -18.33 0.97 -7.81
C ALA A 71 -17.19 0.89 -8.84
N ALA A 72 -15.96 0.65 -8.40
CA ALA A 72 -14.80 0.50 -9.30
C ALA A 72 -14.94 -0.69 -10.25
N LEU A 73 -15.50 -1.81 -9.79
CA LEU A 73 -15.74 -3.00 -10.64
C LEU A 73 -16.96 -2.81 -11.56
N LYS A 74 -18.07 -2.27 -11.05
CA LYS A 74 -19.32 -2.09 -11.81
C LYS A 74 -19.26 -0.95 -12.82
N GLY A 75 -18.59 0.14 -12.51
CA GLY A 75 -18.61 1.37 -13.31
C GLY A 75 -18.21 1.13 -14.76
N PRO A 76 -17.02 0.54 -15.03
CA PRO A 76 -16.58 0.23 -16.38
C PRO A 76 -17.53 -0.72 -17.12
N THR A 77 -17.97 -1.80 -16.48
CA THR A 77 -18.83 -2.81 -17.13
C THR A 77 -20.21 -2.26 -17.46
N THR A 78 -20.79 -1.44 -16.57
CA THR A 78 -22.11 -0.84 -16.74
C THR A 78 -22.12 0.12 -17.93
N ALA A 79 -21.03 0.87 -18.16
CA ALA A 79 -20.89 1.74 -19.33
C ALA A 79 -20.95 0.97 -20.66
N HIS A 80 -20.70 -0.34 -20.64
CA HIS A 80 -20.78 -1.24 -21.79
C HIS A 80 -21.98 -2.20 -21.74
N GLY A 81 -22.96 -1.96 -20.86
CA GLY A 81 -24.16 -2.79 -20.73
C GLY A 81 -23.92 -4.17 -20.09
N VAL A 82 -22.73 -4.39 -19.50
CA VAL A 82 -22.36 -5.63 -18.83
C VAL A 82 -22.65 -5.50 -17.34
N ARG A 83 -23.47 -6.44 -16.82
CA ARG A 83 -23.83 -6.53 -15.41
C ARG A 83 -22.96 -7.56 -14.70
N TRP A 84 -22.89 -7.45 -13.37
CA TRP A 84 -22.32 -8.49 -12.53
C TRP A 84 -23.44 -9.29 -11.89
N ASP A 85 -23.22 -10.59 -11.74
CA ASP A 85 -23.98 -11.36 -10.77
C ASP A 85 -23.65 -10.82 -9.35
N PRO A 86 -24.64 -10.67 -8.45
CA PRO A 86 -24.40 -10.11 -7.12
C PRO A 86 -23.40 -10.91 -6.28
N GLU A 87 -23.50 -12.24 -6.27
CA GLU A 87 -22.57 -13.10 -5.50
C GLU A 87 -21.16 -13.05 -6.10
N ALA A 88 -21.09 -12.99 -7.44
CA ALA A 88 -19.82 -12.84 -8.15
C ALA A 88 -19.13 -11.51 -7.80
N LEU A 89 -19.90 -10.41 -7.71
CA LEU A 89 -19.37 -9.13 -7.30
C LEU A 89 -18.86 -9.13 -5.86
N ASP A 90 -19.62 -9.72 -4.93
CA ASP A 90 -19.21 -9.78 -3.52
C ASP A 90 -17.93 -10.60 -3.33
N ALA A 91 -17.78 -11.71 -4.06
CA ALA A 91 -16.52 -12.46 -4.10
C ALA A 91 -15.36 -11.61 -4.64
N GLY A 92 -15.62 -10.76 -5.63
CA GLY A 92 -14.64 -9.83 -6.15
C GLY A 92 -14.23 -8.75 -5.14
N VAL A 93 -15.20 -8.22 -4.38
CA VAL A 93 -14.94 -7.25 -3.31
C VAL A 93 -14.06 -7.85 -2.22
N GLU A 94 -14.38 -9.08 -1.76
CA GLU A 94 -13.60 -9.80 -0.75
C GLU A 94 -12.16 -10.01 -1.22
N PHE A 95 -11.96 -10.41 -2.49
CA PHE A 95 -10.63 -10.57 -3.08
C PHE A 95 -9.82 -9.26 -3.06
N CYS A 96 -10.47 -8.12 -3.35
CA CYS A 96 -9.77 -6.85 -3.49
C CYS A 96 -9.24 -6.30 -2.16
N ARG A 97 -9.84 -6.66 -1.02
CA ARG A 97 -9.42 -6.23 0.33
C ARG A 97 -9.18 -4.71 0.43
N GLY A 98 -10.02 -3.92 -0.24
CA GLY A 98 -9.92 -2.45 -0.30
C GLY A 98 -8.71 -1.91 -1.08
N TYR A 99 -7.91 -2.75 -1.74
CA TYR A 99 -6.72 -2.33 -2.50
C TYR A 99 -7.09 -1.98 -3.95
N PRO A 100 -6.99 -0.71 -4.39
CA PRO A 100 -7.48 -0.27 -5.70
C PRO A 100 -6.89 -1.06 -6.88
N TYR A 101 -5.60 -1.39 -6.81
CA TYR A 101 -4.93 -2.15 -7.87
C TYR A 101 -5.50 -3.58 -8.01
N PHE A 102 -5.96 -4.21 -6.92
CA PHE A 102 -6.58 -5.54 -7.01
C PHE A 102 -7.90 -5.48 -7.75
N ALA A 103 -8.69 -4.43 -7.56
CA ALA A 103 -9.93 -4.21 -8.31
C ALA A 103 -9.65 -4.01 -9.81
N GLN A 104 -8.55 -3.35 -10.17
CA GLN A 104 -8.15 -3.18 -11.57
C GLN A 104 -7.79 -4.52 -12.22
N VAL A 105 -6.89 -5.28 -11.59
CA VAL A 105 -6.45 -6.57 -12.12
C VAL A 105 -7.62 -7.56 -12.18
N LEU A 106 -8.41 -7.65 -11.11
CA LEU A 106 -9.59 -8.52 -11.09
C LEU A 106 -10.61 -8.10 -12.14
N GLY A 107 -10.91 -6.80 -12.25
CA GLY A 107 -11.87 -6.29 -13.24
C GLY A 107 -11.47 -6.64 -14.67
N GLN A 108 -10.18 -6.49 -15.00
CA GLN A 108 -9.65 -6.93 -16.29
C GLN A 108 -9.82 -8.43 -16.50
N ARG A 109 -9.43 -9.26 -15.54
CA ARG A 109 -9.55 -10.72 -15.66
C ARG A 109 -10.99 -11.21 -15.73
N ALA A 110 -11.89 -10.58 -14.98
CA ALA A 110 -13.31 -10.88 -15.03
C ALA A 110 -13.91 -10.53 -16.39
N TRP A 111 -13.48 -9.41 -16.99
CA TRP A 111 -13.87 -9.05 -18.35
C TRP A 111 -13.36 -10.05 -19.39
N ASP A 112 -12.09 -10.45 -19.30
CA ASP A 112 -11.46 -11.37 -20.25
C ASP A 112 -12.09 -12.79 -20.21
N VAL A 113 -12.53 -13.23 -19.03
CA VAL A 113 -13.10 -14.57 -18.81
C VAL A 113 -14.60 -14.61 -19.05
N ALA A 114 -15.32 -13.50 -18.88
CA ALA A 114 -16.77 -13.49 -19.01
C ALA A 114 -17.22 -13.83 -20.45
N GLU A 115 -18.06 -14.86 -20.57
CA GLU A 115 -18.66 -15.26 -21.85
C GLU A 115 -19.89 -14.41 -22.23
N GLY A 116 -20.41 -13.61 -21.30
CA GLY A 116 -21.61 -12.80 -21.51
C GLY A 116 -21.99 -11.95 -20.30
N THR A 117 -23.23 -11.47 -20.30
CA THR A 117 -23.81 -10.65 -19.23
C THR A 117 -24.97 -11.41 -18.58
N PRO A 118 -25.02 -11.52 -17.24
CA PRO A 118 -24.07 -10.98 -16.27
C PRO A 118 -22.74 -11.75 -16.20
N ILE A 119 -21.67 -11.11 -15.72
CA ILE A 119 -20.43 -11.77 -15.31
C ILE A 119 -20.77 -12.71 -14.15
N ALA A 120 -20.68 -14.01 -14.43
CA ALA A 120 -21.11 -15.07 -13.54
C ALA A 120 -20.06 -15.44 -12.49
N ARG A 121 -20.48 -16.15 -11.45
CA ARG A 121 -19.66 -16.52 -10.29
C ARG A 121 -18.46 -17.40 -10.66
N ASP A 122 -18.64 -18.32 -11.60
CA ASP A 122 -17.58 -19.18 -12.14
C ASP A 122 -16.51 -18.37 -12.89
N ALA A 123 -16.94 -17.43 -13.74
CA ALA A 123 -16.04 -16.51 -14.42
C ALA A 123 -15.21 -15.68 -13.43
N VAL A 124 -15.83 -15.17 -12.35
CA VAL A 124 -15.10 -14.43 -11.30
C VAL A 124 -14.16 -15.35 -10.51
N ALA A 125 -14.57 -16.57 -10.17
CA ALA A 125 -13.69 -17.52 -9.49
C ALA A 125 -12.44 -17.85 -10.32
N GLU A 126 -12.60 -17.96 -11.64
CA GLU A 126 -11.47 -18.11 -12.56
C GLU A 126 -10.65 -16.82 -12.69
N ALA A 127 -11.29 -15.66 -12.81
CA ALA A 127 -10.62 -14.37 -12.82
C ALA A 127 -9.76 -14.13 -11.57
N ILE A 128 -10.24 -14.51 -10.38
CA ILE A 128 -9.47 -14.45 -9.12
C ILE A 128 -8.20 -15.30 -9.20
N ARG A 129 -8.27 -16.51 -9.80
CA ARG A 129 -7.07 -17.36 -9.99
C ARG A 129 -6.07 -16.76 -10.96
N TYR A 130 -6.53 -16.06 -12.01
CA TYR A 130 -5.63 -15.35 -12.93
C TYR A 130 -5.04 -14.10 -12.26
N ALA A 131 -5.89 -13.28 -11.63
CA ALA A 131 -5.46 -12.07 -10.94
C ALA A 131 -4.45 -12.37 -9.83
N GLY A 132 -4.67 -13.43 -9.04
CA GLY A 132 -3.73 -13.87 -8.02
C GLY A 132 -2.35 -14.21 -8.59
N ARG A 133 -2.29 -14.88 -9.76
CA ARG A 133 -1.02 -15.16 -10.44
C ARG A 133 -0.32 -13.90 -10.94
N ASP A 134 -1.07 -12.94 -11.48
CA ASP A 134 -0.51 -11.67 -11.94
C ASP A 134 0.04 -10.85 -10.78
N ILE A 135 -0.68 -10.80 -9.65
CA ILE A 135 -0.26 -10.09 -8.45
C ILE A 135 0.97 -10.76 -7.84
N ASP A 136 1.00 -12.10 -7.77
CA ASP A 136 2.17 -12.86 -7.32
C ASP A 136 3.41 -12.56 -8.17
N ALA A 137 3.30 -12.72 -9.49
CA ALA A 137 4.42 -12.56 -10.43
C ALA A 137 4.89 -11.11 -10.58
N GLY A 138 3.98 -10.15 -10.40
CA GLY A 138 4.29 -8.72 -10.48
C GLY A 138 4.49 -8.09 -9.11
N LEU A 139 3.39 -7.72 -8.47
CA LEU A 139 3.36 -6.84 -7.30
C LEU A 139 4.14 -7.40 -6.11
N TYR A 140 3.93 -8.67 -5.76
CA TYR A 140 4.56 -9.30 -4.61
C TYR A 140 6.01 -9.70 -4.90
N ALA A 141 6.27 -10.37 -6.04
CA ALA A 141 7.63 -10.77 -6.41
C ALA A 141 8.59 -9.56 -6.49
N ALA A 142 8.17 -8.45 -7.09
CA ALA A 142 8.99 -7.24 -7.15
C ALA A 142 9.33 -6.68 -5.77
N ARG A 143 8.37 -6.72 -4.82
CA ARG A 143 8.60 -6.29 -3.42
C ARG A 143 9.53 -7.23 -2.67
N TRP A 144 9.34 -8.54 -2.85
CA TRP A 144 10.19 -9.56 -2.26
C TRP A 144 11.65 -9.47 -2.73
N GLN A 145 11.86 -9.25 -4.03
CA GLN A 145 13.20 -9.15 -4.62
C GLN A 145 13.96 -7.87 -4.20
N ARG A 146 13.24 -6.80 -3.84
CA ARG A 146 13.83 -5.56 -3.30
C ARG A 146 14.32 -5.70 -1.85
N ALA A 147 13.89 -6.74 -1.15
CA ALA A 147 14.34 -7.04 0.20
C ALA A 147 15.64 -7.85 0.16
N THR A 148 16.61 -7.44 0.98
CA THR A 148 17.81 -8.22 1.29
C THR A 148 17.44 -9.50 2.04
N ARG A 149 18.35 -10.46 2.12
CA ARG A 149 18.12 -11.72 2.88
C ARG A 149 17.76 -11.48 4.35
N GLY A 150 18.33 -10.44 4.98
CA GLY A 150 17.99 -10.08 6.36
C GLY A 150 16.55 -9.57 6.48
N GLU A 151 16.13 -8.74 5.55
CA GLU A 151 14.77 -8.20 5.46
C GLU A 151 13.75 -9.28 5.08
N GLN A 152 14.10 -10.21 4.18
CA GLN A 152 13.26 -11.36 3.81
C GLN A 152 12.99 -12.27 5.01
N ARG A 153 14.01 -12.56 5.84
CA ARG A 153 13.82 -13.31 7.11
C ARG A 153 12.92 -12.57 8.09
N PHE A 154 13.02 -11.25 8.16
CA PHE A 154 12.13 -10.43 8.99
C PHE A 154 10.67 -10.53 8.50
N MET A 155 10.44 -10.37 7.20
CA MET A 155 9.11 -10.51 6.60
C MET A 155 8.56 -11.94 6.75
N GLN A 156 9.42 -12.97 6.69
CA GLN A 156 9.02 -14.36 6.95
C GLN A 156 8.49 -14.52 8.38
N ALA A 157 9.24 -14.03 9.37
CA ALA A 157 8.80 -14.06 10.76
C ALA A 157 7.48 -13.31 10.97
N MET A 158 7.27 -12.17 10.29
CA MET A 158 5.98 -11.47 10.30
C MET A 158 4.86 -12.33 9.71
N ALA A 159 5.11 -12.97 8.57
CA ALA A 159 4.10 -13.80 7.92
C ALA A 159 3.70 -14.98 8.82
N ASP A 160 4.67 -15.63 9.46
CA ASP A 160 4.45 -16.77 10.35
C ASP A 160 3.60 -16.40 11.59
N SER A 161 3.63 -15.13 12.03
CA SER A 161 2.80 -14.60 13.12
C SER A 161 1.31 -14.38 12.79
N GLY A 162 0.85 -14.63 11.55
CA GLY A 162 -0.58 -14.66 11.22
C GLY A 162 -1.07 -13.58 10.25
N GLY A 163 -0.18 -12.77 9.68
CA GLY A 163 -0.48 -11.90 8.53
C GLY A 163 -1.24 -10.60 8.82
N GLY A 164 -1.48 -10.28 10.10
CA GLY A 164 -1.87 -8.93 10.54
C GLY A 164 -0.70 -8.21 11.24
N PRO A 165 -0.96 -7.07 11.92
CA PRO A 165 0.04 -6.38 12.71
C PRO A 165 0.74 -7.29 13.71
N VAL A 166 2.07 -7.25 13.74
CA VAL A 166 2.92 -8.08 14.59
C VAL A 166 3.69 -7.20 15.57
N LEU A 167 3.73 -7.61 16.84
CA LEU A 167 4.53 -6.92 17.83
C LEU A 167 6.03 -7.15 17.59
N MET A 168 6.82 -6.08 17.65
CA MET A 168 8.28 -6.15 17.53
C MET A 168 8.91 -7.10 18.57
N SER A 169 8.31 -7.25 19.76
CA SER A 169 8.76 -8.20 20.78
C SER A 169 8.60 -9.66 20.36
N GLU A 170 7.56 -9.98 19.60
CA GLU A 170 7.36 -11.33 19.06
C GLU A 170 8.40 -11.63 17.98
N LEU A 171 8.69 -10.66 17.12
CA LEU A 171 9.73 -10.79 16.10
C LEU A 171 11.14 -10.93 16.69
N VAL A 172 11.42 -10.27 17.82
CA VAL A 172 12.68 -10.45 18.57
C VAL A 172 12.83 -11.91 18.99
N THR A 173 11.77 -12.49 19.53
CA THR A 173 11.76 -13.90 19.97
C THR A 173 11.89 -14.85 18.78
N ALA A 174 11.08 -14.65 17.74
CA ALA A 174 11.07 -15.49 16.55
C ALA A 174 12.40 -15.49 15.79
N LEU A 175 13.11 -14.36 15.79
CA LEU A 175 14.40 -14.20 15.10
C LEU A 175 15.61 -14.47 16.00
N GLY A 176 15.40 -14.99 17.23
CA GLY A 176 16.48 -15.31 18.16
C GLY A 176 17.34 -14.10 18.55
N ARG A 177 16.72 -12.94 18.76
CA ARG A 177 17.38 -11.70 19.18
C ARG A 177 17.07 -11.41 20.65
N ASP A 178 17.94 -10.62 21.28
CA ASP A 178 17.74 -10.28 22.70
C ASP A 178 16.92 -9.01 22.89
N ARG A 179 16.97 -8.07 21.92
CA ARG A 179 16.43 -6.71 22.08
C ARG A 179 15.78 -6.17 20.81
N PRO A 180 14.63 -5.46 20.89
CA PRO A 180 13.99 -4.80 19.75
C PRO A 180 14.91 -3.85 18.99
N ALA A 181 15.84 -3.19 19.68
CA ALA A 181 16.82 -2.29 19.09
C ALA A 181 17.71 -2.97 18.03
N GLN A 182 17.91 -4.29 18.12
CA GLN A 182 18.67 -5.05 17.10
C GLN A 182 17.89 -5.20 15.79
N LEU A 183 16.55 -5.12 15.83
CA LEU A 183 15.68 -5.22 14.66
C LEU A 183 15.28 -3.85 14.09
N SER A 184 15.44 -2.77 14.86
CA SER A 184 15.08 -1.41 14.44
C SER A 184 15.70 -0.98 13.10
N PRO A 185 16.99 -1.25 12.79
CA PRO A 185 17.55 -0.88 11.48
C PRO A 185 16.85 -1.58 10.32
N THR A 186 16.63 -2.90 10.42
CA THR A 186 15.92 -3.69 9.39
C THR A 186 14.49 -3.21 9.23
N ARG A 187 13.77 -2.99 10.34
CA ARG A 187 12.41 -2.42 10.31
C ARG A 187 12.39 -1.07 9.59
N ASN A 188 13.30 -0.17 9.91
CA ASN A 188 13.34 1.17 9.31
C ASN A 188 13.66 1.11 7.80
N GLN A 189 14.53 0.19 7.35
CA GLN A 189 14.81 -0.02 5.94
C GLN A 189 13.61 -0.60 5.18
N LEU A 190 12.88 -1.54 5.78
CA LEU A 190 11.63 -2.05 5.21
C LEU A 190 10.56 -0.95 5.09
N ILE A 191 10.44 -0.08 6.10
CA ILE A 191 9.55 1.08 6.09
C ILE A 191 9.95 2.06 4.98
N SER A 192 11.24 2.39 4.87
CA SER A 192 11.70 3.31 3.81
C SER A 192 11.49 2.74 2.41
N LYS A 193 11.54 1.41 2.25
CA LYS A 193 11.22 0.74 0.99
C LYS A 193 9.71 0.62 0.72
N GLY A 194 8.86 1.02 1.67
CA GLY A 194 7.41 0.88 1.60
C GLY A 194 6.94 -0.58 1.62
N LEU A 195 7.73 -1.50 2.19
CA LEU A 195 7.38 -2.93 2.29
C LEU A 195 6.55 -3.23 3.53
N VAL A 196 6.81 -2.49 4.62
CA VAL A 196 6.06 -2.56 5.87
C VAL A 196 5.76 -1.15 6.39
N TYR A 197 4.80 -1.03 7.31
CA TYR A 197 4.50 0.21 8.03
C TYR A 197 4.29 -0.10 9.52
N ALA A 198 4.23 0.94 10.36
CA ALA A 198 3.96 0.82 11.79
C ALA A 198 2.53 1.30 12.07
N PRO A 199 1.55 0.39 12.23
CA PRO A 199 0.17 0.76 12.50
C PRO A 199 -0.02 1.37 13.89
N ASP A 200 0.69 0.85 14.90
CA ASP A 200 0.71 1.36 16.28
C ASP A 200 2.11 1.22 16.90
N ARG A 201 2.30 1.77 18.11
CA ARG A 201 3.55 1.78 18.85
C ARG A 201 4.01 0.36 19.14
N GLY A 202 5.10 -0.02 18.46
CA GLY A 202 5.75 -1.32 18.67
C GLY A 202 5.22 -2.41 17.75
N GLU A 203 4.30 -2.08 16.84
CA GLU A 203 3.79 -2.99 15.82
C GLU A 203 4.43 -2.73 14.45
N VAL A 204 4.36 -3.75 13.60
CA VAL A 204 4.73 -3.68 12.18
C VAL A 204 3.78 -4.54 11.36
N ASP A 205 3.39 -4.06 10.18
CA ASP A 205 2.47 -4.75 9.28
C ASP A 205 2.87 -4.53 7.81
N PHE A 206 2.43 -5.41 6.91
CA PHE A 206 2.69 -5.29 5.47
C PHE A 206 1.89 -4.14 4.85
N THR A 207 2.51 -3.41 3.92
CA THR A 207 1.82 -2.31 3.22
C THR A 207 0.81 -2.77 2.18
N VAL A 208 0.86 -4.05 1.79
CA VAL A 208 -0.02 -4.64 0.78
C VAL A 208 -0.72 -5.86 1.39
N PRO A 209 -2.06 -5.91 1.34
CA PRO A 209 -2.80 -7.08 1.82
C PRO A 209 -2.43 -8.31 1.00
N GLY A 210 -2.39 -9.50 1.62
CA GLY A 210 -2.03 -10.75 0.91
C GLY A 210 -0.53 -11.03 0.80
N MET A 211 0.33 -10.07 1.19
CA MET A 211 1.79 -10.23 1.13
C MET A 211 2.28 -11.34 2.09
N ALA A 212 1.68 -11.48 3.27
CA ALA A 212 2.05 -12.54 4.21
C ALA A 212 1.85 -13.93 3.61
N GLU A 213 0.72 -14.16 2.93
CA GLU A 213 0.42 -15.39 2.24
C GLU A 213 1.41 -15.67 1.11
N PHE A 214 1.83 -14.64 0.37
CA PHE A 214 2.87 -14.76 -0.65
C PHE A 214 4.23 -15.14 -0.03
N VAL A 215 4.63 -14.47 1.03
CA VAL A 215 5.90 -14.70 1.74
C VAL A 215 5.97 -16.14 2.27
N LYS A 216 4.88 -16.67 2.85
CA LYS A 216 4.80 -18.08 3.29
C LYS A 216 5.09 -19.11 2.20
N ARG A 217 4.86 -18.77 0.93
CA ARG A 217 5.13 -19.65 -0.22
C ARG A 217 6.58 -19.57 -0.71
N GLN A 218 7.39 -18.64 -0.19
CA GLN A 218 8.78 -18.47 -0.60
C GLN A 218 9.70 -19.35 0.24
N GLU A 219 10.71 -19.94 -0.40
CA GLU A 219 11.83 -20.55 0.31
C GLU A 219 12.87 -19.47 0.63
N VAL A 220 13.09 -19.20 1.92
CA VAL A 220 14.19 -18.33 2.36
C VAL A 220 15.43 -19.19 2.58
N LEU A 221 16.32 -19.23 1.58
CA LEU A 221 17.63 -19.91 1.67
C LEU A 221 18.66 -19.12 2.50
#